data_AF-M1IMP7-F1
#
_entry.id   AF-M1IMP7-F1
#
_cell.length_a   1.000
_cell.length_b   1.000
_cell.length_c   1.000
_cell.angle_alpha   90.00
_cell.angle_beta   90.00
_cell.angle_gamma   90.00
#
_symmetry.space_group_name_H-M   'P 1'
#
loop_
_entity.id
_entity.type
_entity.pdbx_description
1 polymer ?
#
loop_
_entity_poly.entity_id
_entity_poly.type
_entity_poly.pdbx_seq_one_letter_code
_entity_poly.pdbx_strand_id
1 'polypeptide(L)'
;MLYGELPKKSDLQRVKNKLDESFEVPDQAINLIYSLPKESETIGLMEAAFGVLAAIYNPTWEKAKNKDIAIEIVAKTATILANIYRAKEGLKPRIPQPSESLARSFLEAAFGGHVEDKKVKAMDIALILYTDHEVPASTTAGLVAASTLSDLYSCIVAALSALKGPLHGGAAEEAFKQFVEIGSPEKVDEWFKTNILDKKKRLMGFGHRVYRTFDPRGKIFKKYAEELASGNEQVKKYLDIAERLEKLGVETFSGKGVYPNTDFYSGIVFYGIGFPIYMFTGIFALSRTLGWLAHFIEYVEEQHRLIRPRALYVGPSQRDYVPLENRG
;
A
#
# COMPACT_ATOMS: atom_id res chain seq x y z
N MET A 1 -9.44 -9.10 -11.94
CA MET A 1 -8.63 -9.74 -10.89
C MET A 1 -9.25 -11.08 -10.49
N LEU A 2 -10.16 -11.18 -9.50
CA LEU A 2 -10.62 -12.48 -8.96
C LEU A 2 -11.38 -13.39 -9.94
N TYR A 3 -12.11 -12.81 -10.92
CA TYR A 3 -13.00 -13.55 -11.82
C TYR A 3 -12.55 -13.57 -13.29
N GLY A 4 -11.40 -13.00 -13.62
CA GLY A 4 -10.87 -12.95 -15.00
C GLY A 4 -11.53 -11.94 -15.94
N GLU A 5 -12.82 -11.66 -15.78
CA GLU A 5 -13.60 -10.78 -16.67
C GLU A 5 -14.17 -9.55 -15.95
N LEU A 6 -14.53 -8.50 -16.72
CA LEU A 6 -15.31 -7.38 -16.19
C LEU A 6 -16.74 -7.84 -15.83
N PRO A 7 -17.30 -7.40 -14.70
CA PRO A 7 -18.58 -7.93 -14.22
C PRO A 7 -19.76 -7.40 -15.04
N LYS A 8 -20.78 -8.27 -15.23
CA LYS A 8 -22.11 -7.82 -15.61
C LYS A 8 -22.76 -7.07 -14.44
N LYS A 9 -23.84 -6.32 -14.69
CA LYS A 9 -24.55 -5.56 -13.65
C LYS A 9 -24.94 -6.41 -12.44
N SER A 10 -25.42 -7.63 -12.65
CA SER A 10 -25.78 -8.57 -11.58
C SER A 10 -24.57 -9.04 -10.77
N ASP A 11 -23.44 -9.32 -11.42
CA ASP A 11 -22.21 -9.73 -10.74
C ASP A 11 -21.61 -8.58 -9.94
N LEU A 12 -21.62 -7.37 -10.49
CA LEU A 12 -21.18 -6.17 -9.77
C LEU A 12 -22.05 -5.93 -8.54
N GLN A 13 -23.38 -6.09 -8.65
CA GLN A 13 -24.26 -5.96 -7.50
C GLN A 13 -23.96 -7.00 -6.41
N ARG A 14 -23.67 -8.25 -6.80
CA ARG A 14 -23.24 -9.30 -5.86
C ARG A 14 -21.96 -8.89 -5.13
N VAL A 15 -20.95 -8.39 -5.86
CA VAL A 15 -19.69 -7.93 -5.26
C VAL A 15 -19.92 -6.75 -4.31
N LYS A 16 -20.76 -5.78 -4.69
CA LYS A 16 -21.09 -4.63 -3.82
C LYS A 16 -21.78 -5.07 -2.54
N ASN A 17 -22.82 -5.89 -2.64
CA ASN A 17 -23.51 -6.44 -1.47
C ASN A 17 -22.54 -7.18 -0.55
N LYS A 18 -21.61 -7.95 -1.15
CA LYS A 18 -20.60 -8.71 -0.39
C LYS A 18 -19.62 -7.79 0.33
N LEU A 19 -19.19 -6.68 -0.29
CA LEU A 19 -18.38 -5.67 0.39
C LEU A 19 -19.15 -5.03 1.56
N ASP A 20 -20.39 -4.62 1.28
CA ASP A 20 -21.26 -3.90 2.22
C ASP A 20 -21.56 -4.70 3.50
N GLU A 21 -21.77 -6.02 3.37
CA GLU A 21 -21.98 -6.91 4.54
C GLU A 21 -20.69 -7.25 5.31
N SER A 22 -19.52 -6.85 4.81
CA SER A 22 -18.23 -7.37 5.28
C SER A 22 -17.33 -6.35 5.98
N PHE A 23 -17.78 -5.10 6.11
CA PHE A 23 -17.00 -4.05 6.78
C PHE A 23 -16.76 -4.31 8.27
N GLU A 24 -17.70 -4.97 8.95
CA GLU A 24 -17.56 -5.28 10.38
C GLU A 24 -16.35 -6.19 10.67
N VAL A 25 -15.63 -5.87 11.74
CA VAL A 25 -14.49 -6.64 12.24
C VAL A 25 -14.65 -6.90 13.74
N PRO A 26 -14.03 -7.94 14.31
CA PRO A 26 -14.12 -8.19 15.75
C PRO A 26 -13.55 -7.03 16.56
N ASP A 27 -14.18 -6.70 17.69
CA ASP A 27 -13.76 -5.63 18.60
C ASP A 27 -12.29 -5.76 19.02
N GLN A 28 -11.77 -6.99 19.12
CA GLN A 28 -10.38 -7.28 19.43
C GLN A 28 -9.41 -6.62 18.45
N ALA A 29 -9.73 -6.59 17.15
CA ALA A 29 -8.88 -5.95 16.15
C ALA A 29 -8.89 -4.41 16.30
N ILE A 30 -10.05 -3.83 16.59
CA ILE A 30 -10.19 -2.39 16.85
C ILE A 30 -9.48 -2.01 18.15
N ASN A 31 -9.73 -2.75 19.24
CA ASN A 31 -9.10 -2.53 20.53
C ASN A 31 -7.57 -2.65 20.45
N LEU A 32 -7.04 -3.61 19.69
CA LEU A 32 -5.61 -3.73 19.44
C LEU A 32 -5.05 -2.43 18.83
N ILE A 33 -5.66 -1.93 17.74
CA ILE A 33 -5.23 -0.70 17.06
C ILE A 33 -5.20 0.48 18.04
N TYR A 34 -6.22 0.61 18.89
CA TYR A 34 -6.36 1.72 19.84
C TYR A 34 -5.52 1.55 21.12
N SER A 35 -5.06 0.32 21.42
CA SER A 35 -4.21 0.03 22.57
C SER A 35 -2.72 0.32 22.33
N LEU A 36 -2.31 0.35 21.06
CA LEU A 36 -0.93 0.61 20.67
C LEU A 36 -0.62 2.11 20.64
N PRO A 37 0.65 2.51 20.84
CA PRO A 37 1.05 3.92 20.77
C PRO A 37 0.64 4.57 19.45
N LYS A 38 0.19 5.83 19.48
CA LYS A 38 -0.21 6.57 18.27
C LYS A 38 0.92 6.73 17.27
N GLU A 39 2.16 6.69 17.74
CA GLU A 39 3.39 6.81 16.96
C GLU A 39 3.75 5.51 16.24
N SER A 40 3.06 4.39 16.55
CA SER A 40 3.29 3.11 15.90
C SER A 40 3.16 3.22 14.38
N GLU A 41 4.04 2.52 13.68
CA GLU A 41 4.09 2.53 12.22
C GLU A 41 2.81 1.93 11.62
N THR A 42 2.24 2.59 10.61
CA THR A 42 0.92 2.28 10.02
C THR A 42 0.83 0.85 9.51
N ILE A 43 1.84 0.36 8.78
CA ILE A 43 1.85 -1.03 8.30
C ILE A 43 2.01 -2.02 9.45
N GLY A 44 2.78 -1.69 10.49
CA GLY A 44 2.85 -2.49 11.72
C GLY A 44 1.51 -2.63 12.44
N LEU A 45 0.70 -1.56 12.47
CA LEU A 45 -0.68 -1.64 13.00
C LEU A 45 -1.58 -2.51 12.12
N MET A 46 -1.46 -2.40 10.79
CA MET A 46 -2.19 -3.28 9.86
C MET A 46 -1.79 -4.74 10.06
N GLU A 47 -0.49 -5.04 10.12
CA GLU A 47 0.07 -6.38 10.34
C GLU A 47 -0.50 -7.01 11.61
N ALA A 48 -0.47 -6.27 12.72
CA ALA A 48 -0.97 -6.74 14.01
C ALA A 48 -2.49 -6.99 13.98
N ALA A 49 -3.26 -6.07 13.38
CA ALA A 49 -4.70 -6.24 13.24
C ALA A 49 -5.06 -7.45 12.36
N PHE A 50 -4.35 -7.65 11.25
CA PHE A 50 -4.54 -8.83 10.40
C PHE A 50 -4.14 -10.13 11.09
N GLY A 51 -3.15 -10.11 11.99
CA GLY A 51 -2.84 -11.26 12.86
C GLY A 51 -4.02 -11.65 13.77
N VAL A 52 -4.72 -10.65 14.32
CA VAL A 52 -5.96 -10.89 15.08
C VAL A 52 -7.06 -11.46 14.17
N LEU A 53 -7.24 -10.91 12.97
CA LEU A 53 -8.23 -11.42 12.02
C LEU A 53 -7.93 -12.86 11.59
N ALA A 54 -6.67 -13.20 11.35
CA ALA A 54 -6.25 -14.56 11.02
C ALA A 54 -6.56 -15.55 12.15
N ALA A 55 -6.25 -15.19 13.39
CA ALA A 55 -6.53 -16.02 14.56
C ALA A 55 -8.04 -16.25 14.80
N ILE A 56 -8.88 -15.25 14.50
CA ILE A 56 -10.32 -15.32 14.74
C ILE A 56 -11.07 -15.99 13.58
N TYR A 57 -10.82 -15.57 12.33
CA TYR A 57 -11.58 -16.06 11.17
C TYR A 57 -11.03 -17.38 10.62
N ASN A 58 -9.70 -17.55 10.61
CA ASN A 58 -9.00 -18.77 10.20
C ASN A 58 -9.66 -19.59 9.06
N PRO A 59 -9.91 -18.98 7.88
CA PRO A 59 -10.63 -19.66 6.81
C PRO A 59 -9.79 -20.77 6.15
N THR A 60 -10.45 -21.85 5.76
CA THR A 60 -9.84 -22.91 4.94
C THR A 60 -9.87 -22.58 3.45
N TRP A 61 -8.89 -23.07 2.70
CA TRP A 61 -8.86 -22.94 1.23
C TRP A 61 -9.93 -23.81 0.58
N GLU A 62 -10.96 -23.17 0.02
CA GLU A 62 -12.06 -23.82 -0.69
C GLU A 62 -12.37 -23.03 -1.96
N LYS A 63 -12.19 -23.64 -3.14
CA LYS A 63 -12.37 -22.96 -4.45
C LYS A 63 -13.71 -22.23 -4.59
N ALA A 64 -14.77 -22.79 -3.99
CA ALA A 64 -16.11 -22.18 -4.00
C ALA A 64 -16.22 -20.91 -3.15
N LYS A 65 -15.34 -20.69 -2.18
CA LYS A 65 -15.41 -19.59 -1.19
C LYS A 65 -14.24 -18.61 -1.26
N ASN A 66 -13.08 -19.02 -1.79
CA ASN A 66 -11.84 -18.23 -1.78
C ASN A 66 -12.04 -16.80 -2.31
N LYS A 67 -12.81 -16.65 -3.41
CA LYS A 67 -13.08 -15.33 -4.03
C LYS A 67 -14.00 -14.47 -3.17
N ASP A 68 -14.98 -15.07 -2.52
CA ASP A 68 -15.89 -14.37 -1.62
C ASP A 68 -15.13 -13.90 -0.37
N ILE A 69 -14.31 -14.78 0.23
CA ILE A 69 -13.42 -14.43 1.36
C ILE A 69 -12.45 -13.30 0.96
N ALA A 70 -11.91 -13.32 -0.27
CA ALA A 70 -11.07 -12.23 -0.74
C ALA A 70 -11.81 -10.89 -0.80
N ILE A 71 -13.08 -10.87 -1.23
CA ILE A 71 -13.92 -9.65 -1.22
C ILE A 71 -14.13 -9.18 0.23
N GLU A 72 -14.40 -10.09 1.17
CA GLU A 72 -14.53 -9.76 2.59
C GLU A 72 -13.25 -9.13 3.14
N ILE A 73 -12.08 -9.70 2.82
CA ILE A 73 -10.78 -9.19 3.24
C ILE A 73 -10.56 -7.76 2.72
N VAL A 74 -10.92 -7.46 1.47
CA VAL A 74 -10.81 -6.10 0.92
C VAL A 74 -11.68 -5.11 1.71
N ALA A 75 -12.93 -5.48 2.06
CA ALA A 75 -13.79 -4.65 2.90
C ALA A 75 -13.18 -4.42 4.29
N LYS A 76 -12.69 -5.48 4.93
CA LYS A 76 -12.04 -5.39 6.25
C LYS A 76 -10.75 -4.58 6.22
N THR A 77 -10.00 -4.62 5.12
CA THR A 77 -8.81 -3.78 4.93
C THR A 77 -9.16 -2.28 4.99
N ALA A 78 -10.28 -1.89 4.38
CA ALA A 78 -10.78 -0.51 4.47
C ALA A 78 -11.14 -0.13 5.91
N THR A 79 -11.80 -1.03 6.64
CA THR A 79 -12.13 -0.84 8.06
C THR A 79 -10.88 -0.67 8.93
N ILE A 80 -9.90 -1.57 8.76
CA ILE A 80 -8.64 -1.53 9.52
C ILE A 80 -7.89 -0.22 9.23
N LEU A 81 -7.70 0.13 7.96
CA LEU A 81 -6.94 1.33 7.61
C LEU A 81 -7.63 2.63 8.06
N ALA A 82 -8.96 2.72 7.92
CA ALA A 82 -9.72 3.86 8.41
C ALA A 82 -9.57 4.00 9.93
N ASN A 83 -9.62 2.91 10.69
CA ASN A 83 -9.48 2.95 12.14
C ASN A 83 -8.04 3.20 12.61
N ILE A 84 -7.03 2.80 11.84
CA ILE A 84 -5.63 3.19 12.09
C ILE A 84 -5.46 4.70 11.95
N TYR A 85 -5.95 5.30 10.88
CA TYR A 85 -5.94 6.76 10.72
C TYR A 85 -6.61 7.44 11.92
N ARG A 86 -7.83 6.98 12.28
CA ARG A 86 -8.59 7.56 13.39
C ARG A 86 -7.87 7.42 14.74
N ALA A 87 -7.29 6.25 15.04
CA ALA A 87 -6.55 6.04 16.27
C ALA A 87 -5.33 6.97 16.38
N LYS A 88 -4.57 7.10 15.29
CA LYS A 88 -3.39 7.99 15.22
C LYS A 88 -3.78 9.47 15.39
N GLU A 89 -4.94 9.86 14.86
CA GLU A 89 -5.52 11.19 15.05
C GLU A 89 -6.27 11.36 16.40
N GLY A 90 -6.38 10.33 17.24
CA GLY A 90 -7.12 10.37 18.51
C GLY A 90 -8.64 10.47 18.38
N LEU A 91 -9.19 10.11 17.22
CA LEU A 91 -10.62 10.06 16.94
C LEU A 91 -11.21 8.71 17.40
N LYS A 92 -12.49 8.67 17.75
CA LYS A 92 -13.18 7.42 18.12
C LYS A 92 -13.29 6.44 16.94
N PRO A 93 -13.37 5.11 17.16
CA PRO A 93 -13.57 4.14 16.09
C PRO A 93 -14.79 4.43 15.21
N ARG A 94 -14.70 4.07 13.93
CA ARG A 94 -15.83 4.15 12.98
C ARG A 94 -15.69 3.06 11.93
N ILE A 95 -16.73 2.26 11.76
CA ILE A 95 -16.82 1.23 10.73
C ILE A 95 -17.38 1.87 9.45
N PRO A 96 -16.78 1.61 8.26
CA PRO A 96 -17.37 1.98 6.98
C PRO A 96 -18.81 1.48 6.84
N GLN A 97 -19.65 2.28 6.20
CA GLN A 97 -21.05 1.96 5.94
C GLN A 97 -21.25 1.74 4.44
N PRO A 98 -22.27 0.95 4.04
CA PRO A 98 -22.62 0.77 2.64
C PRO A 98 -22.82 2.10 1.91
N SER A 99 -22.25 2.21 0.70
CA SER A 99 -22.37 3.40 -0.16
C SER A 99 -22.24 3.03 -1.64
N GLU A 100 -22.20 4.00 -2.55
CA GLU A 100 -22.10 3.69 -3.97
C GLU A 100 -20.75 3.09 -4.39
N SER A 101 -19.69 3.24 -3.57
CA SER A 101 -18.35 2.72 -3.84
C SER A 101 -17.54 2.44 -2.57
N LEU A 102 -16.62 1.47 -2.65
CA LEU A 102 -15.64 1.21 -1.58
C LEU A 102 -14.84 2.47 -1.21
N ALA A 103 -14.47 3.27 -2.20
CA ALA A 103 -13.75 4.52 -1.99
C ALA A 103 -14.53 5.50 -1.10
N ARG A 104 -15.83 5.71 -1.34
CA ARG A 104 -16.65 6.56 -0.47
C ARG A 104 -16.75 5.97 0.94
N SER A 105 -17.13 4.70 1.06
CA SER A 105 -17.26 4.04 2.37
C SER A 105 -15.97 4.18 3.20
N PHE A 106 -14.82 3.96 2.59
CA PHE A 106 -13.50 4.12 3.23
C PHE A 106 -13.25 5.57 3.69
N LEU A 107 -13.40 6.54 2.78
CA LEU A 107 -13.10 7.94 3.07
C LEU A 107 -14.04 8.53 4.14
N GLU A 108 -15.33 8.23 4.06
CA GLU A 108 -16.31 8.74 5.03
C GLU A 108 -16.13 8.12 6.42
N ALA A 109 -15.67 6.87 6.50
CA ALA A 109 -15.25 6.26 7.75
C ALA A 109 -14.01 6.95 8.32
N ALA A 110 -12.95 7.09 7.50
CA ALA A 110 -11.70 7.70 7.90
C ALA A 110 -11.93 9.13 8.43
N PHE A 111 -12.57 9.99 7.64
CA PHE A 111 -12.77 11.40 7.96
C PHE A 111 -13.99 11.71 8.83
N GLY A 112 -14.87 10.73 9.06
CA GLY A 112 -15.98 10.88 9.99
C GLY A 112 -17.18 11.66 9.45
N GLY A 113 -17.37 11.74 8.13
CA GLY A 113 -18.48 12.46 7.52
C GLY A 113 -18.44 12.42 6.00
N HIS A 114 -19.34 13.16 5.36
CA HIS A 114 -19.41 13.25 3.90
C HIS A 114 -18.10 13.78 3.30
N VAL A 115 -17.71 13.22 2.16
CA VAL A 115 -16.49 13.60 1.42
C VAL A 115 -16.85 13.99 -0.01
N GLU A 116 -16.24 15.08 -0.48
CA GLU A 116 -16.43 15.63 -1.83
C GLU A 116 -16.18 14.58 -2.92
N ASP A 117 -17.03 14.55 -3.94
CA ASP A 117 -16.98 13.56 -5.03
C ASP A 117 -15.63 13.52 -5.76
N LYS A 118 -14.96 14.67 -5.92
CA LYS A 118 -13.63 14.73 -6.53
C LYS A 118 -12.59 13.91 -5.75
N LYS A 119 -12.68 13.90 -4.41
CA LYS A 119 -11.78 13.13 -3.54
C LYS A 119 -12.13 11.64 -3.56
N VAL A 120 -13.43 11.32 -3.58
CA VAL A 120 -13.91 9.94 -3.78
C VAL A 120 -13.40 9.39 -5.10
N LYS A 121 -13.50 10.17 -6.18
CA LYS A 121 -13.03 9.74 -7.50
C LYS A 121 -11.51 9.55 -7.54
N ALA A 122 -10.76 10.46 -6.93
CA ALA A 122 -9.30 10.33 -6.84
C ALA A 122 -8.89 9.08 -6.05
N MET A 123 -9.59 8.75 -4.95
CA MET A 123 -9.34 7.52 -4.20
C MET A 123 -9.69 6.26 -5.00
N ASP A 124 -10.86 6.22 -5.66
CA ASP A 124 -11.26 5.12 -6.55
C ASP A 124 -10.18 4.81 -7.60
N ILE A 125 -9.63 5.85 -8.22
CA ILE A 125 -8.54 5.71 -9.19
C ILE A 125 -7.25 5.25 -8.52
N ALA A 126 -6.88 5.79 -7.36
CA ALA A 126 -5.70 5.33 -6.64
C ALA A 126 -5.78 3.83 -6.29
N LEU A 127 -6.97 3.36 -5.89
CA LEU A 127 -7.22 1.94 -5.61
C LEU A 127 -7.05 1.08 -6.87
N ILE A 128 -7.43 1.57 -8.05
CA ILE A 128 -7.21 0.87 -9.31
C ILE A 128 -5.71 0.86 -9.68
N LEU A 129 -5.04 2.01 -9.62
CA LEU A 129 -3.65 2.16 -10.10
C LEU A 129 -2.63 1.34 -9.31
N TYR A 130 -2.87 1.13 -8.02
CA TYR A 130 -1.98 0.34 -7.15
C TYR A 130 -2.37 -1.13 -7.00
N THR A 131 -3.47 -1.57 -7.64
CA THR A 131 -4.06 -2.91 -7.40
C THR A 131 -3.02 -4.00 -7.61
N ASP A 132 -2.25 -3.96 -8.70
CA ASP A 132 -1.14 -4.88 -8.90
C ASP A 132 -0.03 -4.33 -9.80
N HIS A 133 1.20 -4.81 -9.59
CA HIS A 133 2.39 -4.50 -10.38
C HIS A 133 3.56 -5.39 -9.94
N GLU A 134 4.11 -6.20 -10.86
CA GLU A 134 5.21 -7.15 -10.62
C GLU A 134 4.90 -8.16 -9.48
N VAL A 135 5.92 -8.89 -9.02
CA VAL A 135 5.85 -9.77 -7.85
C VAL A 135 6.84 -9.24 -6.80
N PRO A 136 6.55 -8.10 -6.14
CA PRO A 136 7.46 -7.53 -5.16
C PRO A 136 7.59 -8.41 -3.91
N ALA A 137 8.44 -8.00 -2.97
CA ALA A 137 8.69 -8.72 -1.73
C ALA A 137 7.40 -9.05 -0.96
N SER A 138 6.41 -8.15 -0.94
CA SER A 138 5.12 -8.39 -0.28
C SER A 138 4.31 -9.51 -0.94
N THR A 139 4.14 -9.48 -2.26
CA THR A 139 3.47 -10.57 -3.00
C THR A 139 4.23 -11.88 -2.81
N THR A 140 5.56 -11.84 -2.88
CA THR A 140 6.42 -13.02 -2.67
C THR A 140 6.24 -13.63 -1.28
N ALA A 141 6.26 -12.81 -0.22
CA ALA A 141 6.10 -13.27 1.16
C ALA A 141 4.73 -13.93 1.38
N GLY A 142 3.66 -13.31 0.87
CA GLY A 142 2.32 -13.91 0.92
C GLY A 142 2.20 -15.20 0.12
N LEU A 143 2.84 -15.30 -1.06
CA LEU A 143 2.90 -16.56 -1.84
C LEU A 143 3.63 -17.68 -1.07
N VAL A 144 4.70 -17.35 -0.34
CA VAL A 144 5.39 -18.32 0.54
C VAL A 144 4.44 -18.84 1.62
N ALA A 145 3.69 -17.97 2.29
CA ALA A 145 2.68 -18.38 3.28
C ALA A 145 1.55 -19.22 2.64
N ALA A 146 1.03 -18.81 1.49
CA ALA A 146 0.01 -19.55 0.75
C ALA A 146 0.51 -20.94 0.32
N SER A 147 1.82 -21.09 0.06
CA SER A 147 2.42 -22.37 -0.32
C SER A 147 2.38 -23.45 0.76
N THR A 148 2.19 -23.07 2.02
CA THR A 148 1.97 -24.00 3.13
C THR A 148 0.49 -24.21 3.43
N LEU A 149 -0.40 -23.66 2.59
CA LEU A 149 -1.84 -23.58 2.81
C LEU A 149 -2.22 -22.80 4.08
N SER A 150 -1.38 -21.84 4.51
CA SER A 150 -1.79 -20.87 5.54
C SER A 150 -2.99 -20.07 5.04
N ASP A 151 -3.89 -19.67 5.93
CA ASP A 151 -5.11 -18.97 5.56
C ASP A 151 -4.85 -17.62 4.85
N LEU A 152 -5.87 -17.12 4.13
CA LEU A 152 -5.77 -15.88 3.35
C LEU A 152 -5.40 -14.65 4.21
N TYR A 153 -5.84 -14.56 5.48
CA TYR A 153 -5.47 -13.43 6.35
C TYR A 153 -4.00 -13.54 6.75
N SER A 154 -3.50 -14.72 7.10
CA SER A 154 -2.06 -14.94 7.37
C SER A 154 -1.18 -14.64 6.15
N CYS A 155 -1.67 -14.90 4.93
CA CYS A 155 -0.96 -14.51 3.71
C CYS A 155 -0.85 -12.98 3.59
N ILE A 156 -1.88 -12.23 3.99
CA ILE A 156 -1.84 -10.76 4.07
C ILE A 156 -0.88 -10.29 5.16
N VAL A 157 -0.84 -10.95 6.33
CA VAL A 157 0.16 -10.66 7.38
C VAL A 157 1.58 -10.73 6.80
N ALA A 158 1.94 -11.84 6.14
CA ALA A 158 3.26 -11.99 5.54
C ALA A 158 3.57 -10.90 4.48
N ALA A 159 2.57 -10.53 3.67
CA ALA A 159 2.71 -9.47 2.69
C ALA A 159 2.95 -8.09 3.34
N LEU A 160 2.24 -7.78 4.42
CA LEU A 160 2.40 -6.55 5.21
C LEU A 160 3.76 -6.51 5.90
N SER A 161 4.22 -7.62 6.50
CA SER A 161 5.54 -7.69 7.15
C SER A 161 6.67 -7.34 6.18
N ALA A 162 6.58 -7.80 4.92
CA ALA A 162 7.54 -7.45 3.88
C ALA A 162 7.35 -6.01 3.34
N LEU A 163 6.11 -5.51 3.24
CA LEU A 163 5.82 -4.13 2.85
C LEU A 163 6.35 -3.11 3.86
N LYS A 164 6.37 -3.44 5.15
CA LYS A 164 6.90 -2.58 6.22
C LYS A 164 8.38 -2.24 6.07
N GLY A 165 9.15 -3.03 5.32
CA GLY A 165 10.56 -2.76 5.05
C GLY A 165 10.76 -1.52 4.18
N PRO A 166 11.71 -0.62 4.49
CA PRO A 166 11.89 0.67 3.79
C PRO A 166 12.46 0.55 2.36
N LEU A 167 12.85 -0.66 1.95
CA LEU A 167 13.24 -0.95 0.56
C LEU A 167 12.03 -1.35 -0.31
N HIS A 168 10.85 -1.42 0.29
CA HIS A 168 9.59 -1.74 -0.38
C HIS A 168 8.52 -0.69 -0.07
N GLY A 169 8.14 -0.52 1.20
CA GLY A 169 7.25 0.55 1.64
C GLY A 169 7.95 1.90 1.78
N GLY A 170 7.17 2.97 1.90
CA GLY A 170 7.67 4.34 2.13
C GLY A 170 7.99 5.14 0.87
N ALA A 171 7.86 4.57 -0.34
CA ALA A 171 8.29 5.23 -1.57
C ALA A 171 7.54 6.55 -1.85
N ALA A 172 6.21 6.56 -1.67
CA ALA A 172 5.39 7.77 -1.82
C ALA A 172 5.69 8.80 -0.72
N GLU A 173 5.94 8.36 0.51
CA GLU A 173 6.33 9.21 1.62
C GLU A 173 7.68 9.88 1.37
N GLU A 174 8.69 9.13 0.94
CA GLU A 174 10.01 9.67 0.62
C GLU A 174 9.97 10.60 -0.58
N ALA A 175 9.17 10.30 -1.61
CA ALA A 175 8.94 11.22 -2.73
C ALA A 175 8.33 12.54 -2.24
N PHE A 176 7.27 12.47 -1.44
CA PHE A 176 6.56 13.65 -0.93
C PHE A 176 7.38 14.46 0.08
N LYS A 177 8.18 13.81 0.92
CA LYS A 177 9.08 14.49 1.88
C LYS A 177 10.09 15.39 1.19
N GLN A 178 10.53 15.07 -0.04
CA GLN A 178 11.37 16.00 -0.82
C GLN A 178 10.63 17.32 -1.07
N PHE A 179 9.34 17.26 -1.42
CA PHE A 179 8.56 18.47 -1.68
C PHE A 179 8.35 19.28 -0.39
N VAL A 180 8.19 18.61 0.74
CA VAL A 180 8.14 19.24 2.07
C VAL A 180 9.48 19.90 2.42
N GLU A 181 10.61 19.22 2.18
CA GLU A 181 11.95 19.75 2.42
C GLU A 181 12.25 20.98 1.55
N ILE A 182 11.86 20.94 0.28
CA ILE A 182 11.99 22.08 -0.65
C ILE A 182 11.16 23.27 -0.16
N GLY A 183 9.94 23.03 0.30
CA GLY A 183 9.09 24.01 0.96
C GLY A 183 8.39 25.01 0.03
N SER A 184 9.06 25.51 -1.01
CA SER A 184 8.47 26.42 -2.01
C SER A 184 9.01 26.20 -3.44
N PRO A 185 8.22 26.50 -4.49
CA PRO A 185 8.65 26.30 -5.89
C PRO A 185 9.94 27.04 -6.28
N GLU A 186 10.21 28.19 -5.67
CA GLU A 186 11.38 29.02 -5.96
C GLU A 186 12.69 28.36 -5.52
N LYS A 187 12.63 27.42 -4.57
CA LYS A 187 13.79 26.71 -4.01
C LYS A 187 14.14 25.43 -4.75
N VAL A 188 13.31 25.00 -5.71
CA VAL A 188 13.46 23.70 -6.39
C VAL A 188 14.81 23.59 -7.10
N ASP A 189 15.19 24.61 -7.87
CA ASP A 189 16.44 24.62 -8.63
C ASP A 189 17.69 24.50 -7.74
N GLU A 190 17.74 25.30 -6.67
CA GLU A 190 18.85 25.28 -5.70
C GLU A 190 18.91 23.93 -4.98
N TRP A 191 17.76 23.41 -4.55
CA TRP A 191 17.67 22.12 -3.88
C TRP A 191 18.11 20.97 -4.79
N PHE A 192 17.67 20.97 -6.05
CA PHE A 192 18.03 19.95 -7.03
C PHE A 192 19.53 19.95 -7.31
N LYS A 193 20.10 21.14 -7.56
CA LYS A 193 21.55 21.29 -7.74
C LYS A 193 22.32 20.73 -6.55
N THR A 194 21.98 21.18 -5.34
CA THR A 194 22.70 20.81 -4.12
C THR A 194 22.56 19.33 -3.78
N ASN A 195 21.35 18.78 -3.79
CA ASN A 195 21.09 17.43 -3.31
C ASN A 195 21.32 16.36 -4.36
N ILE A 196 20.94 16.62 -5.62
CA ILE A 196 20.94 15.63 -6.68
C ILE A 196 22.22 15.73 -7.52
N LEU A 197 22.61 16.93 -7.95
CA LEU A 197 23.79 17.10 -8.80
C LEU A 197 25.09 17.09 -8.00
N ASP A 198 25.16 17.80 -6.88
CA ASP A 198 26.41 17.93 -6.11
C ASP A 198 26.58 16.77 -5.12
N LYS A 199 25.59 16.53 -4.26
CA LYS A 199 25.62 15.45 -3.24
C LYS A 199 25.29 14.05 -3.78
N LYS A 200 24.86 13.94 -5.05
CA LYS A 200 24.51 12.66 -5.69
C LYS A 200 23.48 11.83 -4.92
N LYS A 201 22.56 12.46 -4.18
CA LYS A 201 21.39 11.75 -3.63
C LYS A 201 20.52 11.25 -4.78
N ARG A 202 19.79 10.15 -4.56
CA ARG A 202 18.76 9.69 -5.50
C ARG A 202 17.56 10.64 -5.42
N LEU A 203 16.99 10.96 -6.59
CA LEU A 203 15.72 11.65 -6.69
C LEU A 203 14.59 10.64 -6.42
N MET A 204 13.90 10.76 -5.29
CA MET A 204 12.83 9.81 -4.93
C MET A 204 11.61 10.02 -5.84
N GLY A 205 10.93 8.92 -6.17
CA GLY A 205 9.87 8.89 -7.18
C GLY A 205 10.38 8.91 -8.63
N PHE A 206 11.68 8.74 -8.86
CA PHE A 206 12.26 8.58 -10.20
C PHE A 206 12.89 7.20 -10.39
N GLY A 207 12.73 6.68 -11.60
CA GLY A 207 13.26 5.40 -12.01
C GLY A 207 12.36 4.24 -11.62
N HIS A 208 12.43 3.21 -12.46
CA HIS A 208 11.65 1.99 -12.30
C HIS A 208 12.46 0.81 -12.86
N ARG A 209 12.33 -0.38 -12.26
CA ARG A 209 13.07 -1.58 -12.73
C ARG A 209 12.63 -2.00 -14.14
N VAL A 210 11.32 -1.99 -14.38
CA VAL A 210 10.66 -2.29 -15.66
C VAL A 210 10.60 -1.08 -16.61
N TYR A 211 9.92 0.01 -16.21
CA TYR A 211 9.75 1.16 -17.11
C TYR A 211 11.05 1.91 -17.37
N ARG A 212 11.41 2.03 -18.66
CA ARG A 212 12.46 2.93 -19.17
C ARG A 212 11.90 4.21 -19.78
N THR A 213 10.61 4.42 -19.60
CA THR A 213 9.80 5.57 -20.04
C THR A 213 8.96 6.04 -18.85
N PHE A 214 8.12 7.06 -19.04
CA PHE A 214 7.15 7.46 -18.03
C PHE A 214 6.24 6.31 -17.62
N ASP A 215 6.13 6.08 -16.31
CA ASP A 215 5.13 5.16 -15.75
C ASP A 215 3.72 5.66 -16.08
N PRO A 216 2.86 4.85 -16.73
CA PRO A 216 1.53 5.27 -17.12
C PRO A 216 0.67 5.68 -15.92
N ARG A 217 0.89 5.08 -14.74
CA ARG A 217 0.15 5.40 -13.51
C ARG A 217 0.53 6.77 -12.98
N GLY A 218 1.80 7.13 -13.07
CA GLY A 218 2.30 8.46 -12.66
C GLY A 218 1.61 9.59 -13.43
N LYS A 219 1.37 9.41 -14.73
CA LYS A 219 0.62 10.37 -15.56
C LYS A 219 -0.82 10.54 -15.09
N ILE A 220 -1.48 9.45 -14.70
CA ILE A 220 -2.86 9.49 -14.21
C ILE A 220 -2.91 10.15 -12.82
N PHE A 221 -1.98 9.81 -11.92
CA PHE A 221 -1.87 10.47 -10.62
C PHE A 221 -1.62 11.98 -10.76
N LYS A 222 -0.78 12.40 -11.71
CA LYS A 222 -0.55 13.83 -11.99
C LYS A 222 -1.85 14.57 -12.32
N LYS A 223 -2.68 14.01 -13.22
CA LYS A 223 -3.99 14.59 -13.57
C LYS A 223 -4.88 14.78 -12.33
N TYR A 224 -4.97 13.77 -11.45
CA TYR A 224 -5.78 13.89 -10.24
C TYR A 224 -5.17 14.83 -9.19
N ALA A 225 -3.84 14.98 -9.18
CA ALA A 225 -3.18 16.00 -8.36
C ALA A 225 -3.53 17.42 -8.83
N GLU A 226 -3.57 17.65 -10.14
CA GLU A 226 -4.02 18.93 -10.75
C GLU A 226 -5.48 19.24 -10.39
N GLU A 227 -6.39 18.24 -10.50
CA GLU A 227 -7.80 18.40 -10.14
C GLU A 227 -7.97 18.75 -8.64
N LEU A 228 -7.19 18.10 -7.76
CA LEU A 228 -7.25 18.36 -6.31
C LEU A 228 -6.55 19.66 -5.90
N ALA A 229 -5.58 20.15 -6.68
CA ALA A 229 -4.94 21.45 -6.47
C ALA A 229 -5.89 22.62 -6.76
N SER A 230 -6.92 22.41 -7.58
CA SER A 230 -7.92 23.44 -7.87
C SER A 230 -8.69 23.84 -6.61
N GLY A 231 -8.45 25.08 -6.15
CA GLY A 231 -9.02 25.64 -4.92
C GLY A 231 -8.30 25.23 -3.63
N ASN A 232 -7.12 24.58 -3.70
CA ASN A 232 -6.31 24.23 -2.54
C ASN A 232 -4.86 24.69 -2.72
N GLU A 233 -4.52 25.85 -2.15
CA GLU A 233 -3.20 26.49 -2.30
C GLU A 233 -2.05 25.61 -1.81
N GLN A 234 -2.26 24.82 -0.75
CA GLN A 234 -1.22 23.97 -0.20
C GLN A 234 -0.93 22.76 -1.10
N VAL A 235 -1.97 22.14 -1.68
CA VAL A 235 -1.80 21.08 -2.68
C VAL A 235 -1.16 21.64 -3.94
N LYS A 236 -1.62 22.82 -4.39
CA LYS A 236 -1.03 23.53 -5.53
C LYS A 236 0.46 23.80 -5.33
N LYS A 237 0.87 24.26 -4.15
CA LYS A 237 2.29 24.48 -3.83
C LYS A 237 3.13 23.21 -4.01
N TYR A 238 2.67 22.07 -3.52
CA TYR A 238 3.40 20.81 -3.68
C TYR A 238 3.38 20.29 -5.11
N LEU A 239 2.29 20.52 -5.85
CA LEU A 239 2.22 20.23 -7.28
C LEU A 239 3.24 21.07 -8.06
N ASP A 240 3.28 22.39 -7.84
CA ASP A 240 4.21 23.30 -8.53
C ASP A 240 5.69 22.91 -8.26
N ILE A 241 6.00 22.53 -7.02
CA ILE A 241 7.32 21.97 -6.64
C ILE A 241 7.61 20.68 -7.44
N ALA A 242 6.66 19.75 -7.46
CA ALA A 242 6.82 18.46 -8.13
C ALA A 242 6.97 18.61 -9.65
N GLU A 243 6.23 19.51 -10.29
CA GLU A 243 6.33 19.76 -11.74
C GLU A 243 7.68 20.39 -12.12
N ARG A 244 8.17 21.35 -11.33
CA ARG A 244 9.49 21.92 -11.56
C ARG A 244 10.58 20.86 -11.38
N LEU A 245 10.46 20.03 -10.34
CA LEU A 245 11.41 18.95 -10.05
C LEU A 245 11.33 17.84 -11.11
N GLU A 246 10.13 17.54 -11.63
CA GLU A 246 9.93 16.63 -12.76
C GLU A 246 10.74 17.09 -13.96
N LYS A 247 10.58 18.36 -14.35
CA LYS A 247 11.28 18.93 -15.51
C LYS A 247 12.80 18.80 -15.37
N LEU A 248 13.36 19.21 -14.22
CA LEU A 248 14.80 19.08 -13.95
C LEU A 248 15.28 17.62 -13.97
N GLY A 249 14.50 16.72 -13.36
CA GLY A 249 14.81 15.29 -13.33
C GLY A 249 14.79 14.66 -14.72
N VAL A 250 13.79 14.97 -15.55
CA VAL A 250 13.68 14.47 -16.92
C VAL A 250 14.81 15.01 -17.79
N GLU A 251 15.10 16.31 -17.74
CA GLU A 251 16.23 16.93 -18.46
C GLU A 251 17.57 16.26 -18.09
N THR A 252 17.75 15.90 -16.82
CA THR A 252 19.01 15.31 -16.31
C THR A 252 19.13 13.81 -16.58
N PHE A 253 18.03 13.05 -16.47
CA PHE A 253 18.07 11.60 -16.36
C PHE A 253 17.36 10.83 -17.48
N SER A 254 16.59 11.48 -18.34
CA SER A 254 15.89 10.82 -19.46
C SER A 254 16.83 10.09 -20.42
N GLY A 255 18.03 10.63 -20.67
CA GLY A 255 19.06 9.96 -21.46
C GLY A 255 19.54 8.61 -20.90
N LYS A 256 19.20 8.30 -19.63
CA LYS A 256 19.46 7.02 -18.96
C LYS A 256 18.19 6.16 -18.81
N GLY A 257 17.08 6.56 -19.42
CA GLY A 257 15.78 5.90 -19.30
C GLY A 257 15.20 5.99 -17.89
N VAL A 258 15.46 7.09 -17.17
CA VAL A 258 14.97 7.33 -15.81
C VAL A 258 13.95 8.46 -15.84
N TYR A 259 12.71 8.13 -15.47
CA TYR A 259 11.54 9.00 -15.52
C TYR A 259 10.76 8.92 -14.20
N PRO A 260 9.80 9.83 -13.93
CA PRO A 260 8.90 9.69 -12.80
C PRO A 260 8.18 8.34 -12.80
N ASN A 261 8.15 7.71 -11.63
CA ASN A 261 7.35 6.52 -11.38
C ASN A 261 6.01 6.92 -10.72
N THR A 262 5.17 5.92 -10.44
CA THR A 262 3.86 6.11 -9.81
C THR A 262 3.90 6.86 -8.47
N ASP A 263 4.97 6.72 -7.69
CA ASP A 263 5.05 7.26 -6.34
C ASP A 263 5.23 8.78 -6.33
N PHE A 264 5.82 9.35 -7.39
CA PHE A 264 6.16 10.77 -7.50
C PHE A 264 4.95 11.70 -7.31
N TYR A 265 3.81 11.35 -7.90
CA TYR A 265 2.57 12.14 -7.82
C TYR A 265 1.53 11.59 -6.84
N SER A 266 1.62 10.31 -6.47
CA SER A 266 0.60 9.67 -5.62
C SER A 266 0.47 10.32 -4.23
N GLY A 267 1.59 10.71 -3.61
CA GLY A 267 1.59 11.39 -2.32
C GLY A 267 0.85 12.74 -2.36
N ILE A 268 0.91 13.46 -3.48
CA ILE A 268 0.18 14.73 -3.68
C ILE A 268 -1.32 14.47 -3.75
N VAL A 269 -1.74 13.39 -4.42
CA VAL A 269 -3.15 12.97 -4.45
C VAL A 269 -3.64 12.60 -3.05
N PHE A 270 -2.90 11.79 -2.31
CA PHE A 270 -3.27 11.40 -0.95
C PHE A 270 -3.35 12.60 0.00
N TYR A 271 -2.37 13.50 -0.09
CA TYR A 271 -2.38 14.75 0.65
C TYR A 271 -3.58 15.64 0.27
N GLY A 272 -3.89 15.76 -1.02
CA GLY A 272 -5.03 16.54 -1.51
C GLY A 272 -6.40 15.96 -1.14
N ILE A 273 -6.50 14.64 -0.94
CA ILE A 273 -7.67 14.00 -0.34
C ILE A 273 -7.81 14.41 1.14
N GLY A 274 -6.69 14.54 1.85
CA GLY A 274 -6.62 14.97 3.24
C GLY A 274 -5.85 14.02 4.15
N PHE A 275 -5.18 13.01 3.60
CA PHE A 275 -4.40 12.08 4.40
C PHE A 275 -3.01 12.64 4.75
N PRO A 276 -2.56 12.42 6.00
CA PRO A 276 -1.18 12.73 6.39
C PRO A 276 -0.20 11.72 5.77
N ILE A 277 1.08 12.12 5.67
CA ILE A 277 2.15 11.35 5.02
C ILE A 277 2.23 9.92 5.55
N TYR A 278 2.06 9.71 6.86
CA TYR A 278 2.17 8.39 7.48
C TYR A 278 1.12 7.36 6.99
N MET A 279 0.12 7.77 6.20
CA MET A 279 -0.93 6.90 5.66
C MET A 279 -0.63 6.38 4.25
N PHE A 280 0.37 6.91 3.53
CA PHE A 280 0.48 6.66 2.09
C PHE A 280 0.76 5.20 1.77
N THR A 281 1.70 4.54 2.45
CA THR A 281 1.95 3.10 2.29
C THR A 281 0.74 2.27 2.74
N GLY A 282 -0.04 2.74 3.71
CA GLY A 282 -1.29 2.08 4.12
C GLY A 282 -2.34 2.12 3.00
N ILE A 283 -2.48 3.23 2.29
CA ILE A 283 -3.38 3.35 1.13
C ILE A 283 -2.89 2.46 -0.02
N PHE A 284 -1.58 2.39 -0.25
CA PHE A 284 -1.00 1.41 -1.17
C PHE A 284 -1.40 -0.02 -0.76
N ALA A 285 -1.29 -0.38 0.52
CA ALA A 285 -1.66 -1.71 1.02
C ALA A 285 -3.15 -2.01 0.83
N LEU A 286 -4.03 -1.03 1.08
CA LEU A 286 -5.48 -1.16 0.83
C LEU A 286 -5.76 -1.52 -0.63
N SER A 287 -5.11 -0.84 -1.57
CA SER A 287 -5.23 -1.13 -2.99
C SER A 287 -4.63 -2.50 -3.36
N ARG A 288 -3.37 -2.72 -2.95
CA ARG A 288 -2.58 -3.89 -3.31
C ARG A 288 -3.11 -5.19 -2.73
N THR A 289 -3.92 -5.13 -1.67
CA THR A 289 -4.60 -6.29 -1.09
C THR A 289 -5.38 -7.10 -2.13
N LEU A 290 -6.05 -6.44 -3.07
CA LEU A 290 -6.76 -7.15 -4.15
C LEU A 290 -5.81 -7.93 -5.07
N GLY A 291 -4.65 -7.36 -5.41
CA GLY A 291 -3.62 -8.05 -6.19
C GLY A 291 -3.03 -9.23 -5.43
N TRP A 292 -2.66 -9.04 -4.16
CA TRP A 292 -2.16 -10.12 -3.29
C TRP A 292 -3.12 -11.30 -3.24
N LEU A 293 -4.39 -11.04 -2.93
CA LEU A 293 -5.42 -12.09 -2.85
C LEU A 293 -5.60 -12.82 -4.18
N ALA A 294 -5.59 -12.09 -5.31
CA ALA A 294 -5.67 -12.71 -6.63
C ALA A 294 -4.48 -13.65 -6.90
N HIS A 295 -3.25 -13.20 -6.62
CA HIS A 295 -2.03 -14.01 -6.76
C HIS A 295 -2.06 -15.25 -5.86
N PHE A 296 -2.50 -15.12 -4.60
CA PHE A 296 -2.52 -16.26 -3.66
C PHE A 296 -3.56 -17.30 -4.09
N ILE A 297 -4.74 -16.86 -4.55
CA ILE A 297 -5.79 -17.74 -5.04
C ILE A 297 -5.34 -18.45 -6.32
N GLU A 298 -4.79 -17.72 -7.29
CA GLU A 298 -4.24 -18.30 -8.52
C GLU A 298 -3.16 -19.36 -8.19
N TYR A 299 -2.24 -19.02 -7.30
CA TYR A 299 -1.19 -19.93 -6.87
C TYR A 299 -1.73 -21.22 -6.24
N VAL A 300 -2.66 -21.11 -5.27
CA VAL A 300 -3.18 -22.26 -4.53
C VAL A 300 -4.13 -23.11 -5.39
N GLU A 301 -4.95 -22.50 -6.23
CA GLU A 301 -5.95 -23.23 -7.01
C GLU A 301 -5.38 -23.89 -8.28
N GLU A 302 -4.33 -23.32 -8.87
CA GLU A 302 -3.89 -23.70 -10.22
C GLU A 302 -2.44 -24.17 -10.28
N GLN A 303 -1.59 -23.75 -9.35
CA GLN A 303 -0.13 -23.92 -9.46
C GLN A 303 0.52 -24.43 -8.16
N HIS A 304 -0.28 -24.93 -7.22
CA HIS A 304 0.16 -25.13 -5.84
C HIS A 304 1.38 -26.04 -5.74
N ARG A 305 2.42 -25.51 -5.09
CA ARG A 305 3.62 -26.25 -4.70
C ARG A 305 4.17 -25.68 -3.40
N LEU A 306 4.60 -26.52 -2.47
CA LEU A 306 5.29 -26.04 -1.27
C LEU A 306 6.60 -25.32 -1.65
N ILE A 307 6.76 -24.06 -1.24
CA ILE A 307 7.98 -23.28 -1.48
C ILE A 307 9.00 -23.63 -0.39
N ARG A 308 10.14 -24.19 -0.80
CA ARG A 308 11.21 -24.66 0.09
C ARG A 308 12.60 -24.49 -0.56
N PRO A 309 13.17 -23.27 -0.55
CA PRO A 309 14.49 -23.02 -1.13
C PRO A 309 15.61 -23.72 -0.34
N ARG A 310 16.79 -23.83 -0.93
CA ARG A 310 17.99 -24.38 -0.28
C ARG A 310 18.93 -23.25 0.15
N ALA A 311 19.68 -23.49 1.22
CA ALA A 311 20.84 -22.69 1.59
C ALA A 311 22.12 -23.49 1.33
N LEU A 312 23.14 -22.84 0.77
CA LEU A 312 24.49 -23.39 0.69
C LEU A 312 25.20 -23.11 2.03
N TYR A 313 25.43 -24.17 2.83
CA TYR A 313 26.16 -24.03 4.08
C TYR A 313 27.65 -23.80 3.81
N VAL A 314 28.17 -22.66 4.27
CA VAL A 314 29.58 -22.25 4.16
C VAL A 314 30.23 -22.02 5.54
N GLY A 315 29.59 -22.54 6.59
CA GLY A 315 30.10 -22.47 7.95
C GLY A 315 31.17 -23.53 8.24
N PRO A 316 31.64 -23.60 9.50
CA PRO A 316 32.67 -24.55 9.91
C PRO A 316 32.28 -26.00 9.63
N SER A 317 33.28 -26.85 9.38
CA SER A 317 33.08 -28.30 9.35
C SER A 317 32.64 -28.84 10.71
N GLN A 318 32.32 -30.14 10.76
CA GLN A 318 32.06 -30.83 12.01
C GLN A 318 33.19 -30.56 13.02
N ARG A 319 32.79 -30.25 14.25
CA ARG A 319 33.67 -30.00 15.40
C ARG A 319 33.06 -30.59 16.65
N ASP A 320 33.90 -31.06 17.56
CA ASP A 320 33.44 -31.59 18.83
C ASP A 320 32.86 -30.48 19.72
N TYR A 321 31.86 -30.84 20.51
CA TYR A 321 31.31 -29.93 21.50
C TYR A 321 32.31 -29.76 22.65
N VAL A 322 32.72 -28.52 22.90
CA VAL A 322 33.58 -28.18 24.05
C VAL A 322 32.67 -27.71 25.20
N PRO A 323 32.65 -28.38 26.37
CA PRO A 323 31.99 -27.89 27.58
C PRO A 323 32.41 -26.46 27.91
N LEU A 324 31.51 -25.65 28.47
CA LEU A 324 31.74 -24.21 28.67
C LEU A 324 33.04 -23.93 29.45
N GLU A 325 33.27 -24.67 30.54
CA GLU A 325 34.47 -24.62 31.39
C GLU A 325 35.78 -24.98 30.67
N ASN A 326 35.70 -25.61 29.48
CA ASN A 326 36.86 -25.96 28.67
C ASN A 326 37.03 -25.04 27.44
N ARG A 327 36.27 -23.94 27.35
CA ARG A 327 36.39 -22.94 26.29
C ARG A 327 37.30 -21.80 26.76
N GLY A 328 38.56 -21.78 26.29
CA GLY A 328 39.51 -20.69 26.55
C GLY A 328 40.46 -20.98 27.69
#